data_AF-A0A7J6WUH4-F1
#
_entry.id   AF-A0A7J6WUH4-F1
#
_cell.length_a   1.000
_cell.length_b   1.000
_cell.length_c   1.000
_cell.angle_alpha   90.00
_cell.angle_beta   90.00
_cell.angle_gamma   90.00
#
_symmetry.space_group_name_H-M   'P 1'
#
loop_
_entity.id
_entity.type
_entity.pdbx_description
1 polymer ?
#
loop_
_entity_poly.entity_id
_entity_poly.type
_entity_poly.pdbx_seq_one_letter_code
_entity_poly.pdbx_strand_id
1 'polypeptide(L)'
;MTSSTSSSVDLENVESVDLMTKLLRRMKCSTKPDKRLILIGPPGSGKGTQSSMIKDEYCLCHLATGDMLRAAKATLGIKEREAMDKGGGRIYHTKSTPPKVYGVDDITREPLIQRDDDTATVLKSRLEAFHRQTESVIDYYAKKGVVANIHADKLPKDVSAEVKKVLSS
;
A
#
# COMPACT_ATOMS: atom_id res chain seq x y z
N MET A 1 31.63 6.78 -25.19
CA MET A 1 31.96 7.13 -23.79
C MET A 1 30.81 7.96 -23.23
N THR A 2 29.79 7.31 -22.66
CA THR A 2 28.66 8.00 -22.03
C THR A 2 28.76 7.81 -20.52
N SER A 3 29.07 8.92 -19.85
CA SER A 3 29.20 9.04 -18.41
C SER A 3 27.87 8.74 -17.72
N SER A 4 27.88 7.75 -16.82
CA SER A 4 26.83 7.48 -15.85
C SER A 4 26.93 8.53 -14.73
N THR A 5 26.07 9.54 -14.76
CA THR A 5 25.89 10.46 -13.63
C THR A 5 25.26 9.72 -12.45
N SER A 6 26.08 9.38 -11.45
CA SER A 6 25.56 9.09 -10.11
C SER A 6 24.98 10.39 -9.56
N SER A 7 23.68 10.44 -9.29
CA SER A 7 23.07 11.55 -8.57
C SER A 7 23.57 11.54 -7.12
N SER A 8 24.68 12.23 -6.86
CA SER A 8 25.12 12.52 -5.50
C SER A 8 24.10 13.45 -4.88
N VAL A 9 23.33 12.94 -3.92
CA VAL A 9 22.35 13.74 -3.17
C VAL A 9 23.15 14.75 -2.34
N ASP A 10 22.97 16.03 -2.64
CA ASP A 10 23.63 17.13 -1.94
C ASP A 10 23.02 17.30 -0.54
N LEU A 11 23.79 16.94 0.50
CA LEU A 11 23.36 16.95 1.89
C LEU A 11 23.50 18.32 2.55
N GLU A 12 24.22 19.25 1.94
CA GLU A 12 24.53 20.56 2.52
C GLU A 12 23.28 21.45 2.65
N ASN A 13 22.30 21.22 1.76
CA ASN A 13 21.06 22.00 1.70
C ASN A 13 19.87 21.37 2.46
N VAL A 14 20.10 20.31 3.23
CA VAL A 14 19.05 19.63 4.00
C VAL A 14 19.04 20.16 5.43
N GLU A 15 17.90 20.63 5.92
CA GLU A 15 17.79 21.09 7.30
C GLU A 15 18.18 19.98 8.29
N SER A 16 18.91 20.36 9.34
CA SER A 16 19.43 19.38 10.31
C SER A 16 18.33 18.59 11.01
N VAL A 17 17.14 19.18 11.18
CA VAL A 17 15.95 18.52 11.73
C VAL A 17 15.45 17.40 10.82
N ASP A 18 15.41 17.64 9.51
CA ASP A 18 15.02 16.64 8.51
C ASP A 18 16.05 15.51 8.41
N LEU A 19 17.34 15.87 8.48
CA LEU A 19 18.42 14.89 8.50
C LEU A 19 18.30 13.99 9.74
N MET A 20 18.12 14.57 10.93
CA MET A 20 17.96 13.83 12.17
C MET A 20 16.70 12.95 12.15
N THR A 21 15.59 13.45 11.60
CA THR A 21 14.36 12.67 11.44
C THR A 21 14.56 11.45 10.53
N LYS A 22 15.29 11.61 9.42
CA LYS A 22 15.64 10.49 8.52
C LYS A 22 16.60 9.49 9.18
N LEU A 23 17.59 9.95 9.94
CA LEU A 23 18.51 9.09 10.68
C LEU A 23 17.77 8.28 11.76
N LEU A 24 16.93 8.92 12.56
CA LEU A 24 16.09 8.25 13.56
C LEU A 24 15.18 7.21 12.91
N ARG A 25 14.60 7.50 11.74
CA ARG A 25 13.81 6.52 10.97
C ARG A 25 14.67 5.32 10.58
N ARG A 26 15.87 5.53 10.03
CA ARG A 26 16.78 4.45 9.61
C ARG A 26 17.23 3.60 10.79
N MET A 27 17.59 4.21 11.91
CA MET A 27 17.95 3.49 13.14
C MET A 27 16.79 2.63 13.64
N LYS A 28 15.56 3.19 13.67
CA LYS A 28 14.34 2.44 14.01
C LYS A 28 14.05 1.30 13.05
N CYS A 29 14.37 1.45 11.76
CA CYS A 29 14.19 0.39 10.77
C CYS A 29 15.24 -0.72 10.91
N SER A 30 16.49 -0.36 11.21
CA SER A 30 17.61 -1.31 11.27
C SER A 30 17.45 -2.38 12.35
N THR A 31 16.68 -2.10 13.40
CA THR A 31 16.45 -3.04 14.50
C THR A 31 15.23 -3.94 14.28
N LYS A 32 14.49 -3.75 13.18
CA LYS A 32 13.27 -4.52 12.91
C LYS A 32 13.60 -5.82 12.19
N PRO A 33 12.90 -6.93 12.51
CA PRO A 33 13.14 -8.19 11.83
C PRO A 33 12.70 -8.11 10.37
N ASP A 34 13.49 -8.72 9.50
CA ASP A 34 13.10 -8.94 8.11
C ASP A 34 11.85 -9.84 8.05
N LYS A 35 10.87 -9.45 7.24
CA LYS A 35 9.64 -10.20 7.03
C LYS A 35 9.31 -10.27 5.54
N ARG A 36 8.81 -11.43 5.10
CA ARG A 36 8.27 -11.65 3.75
C ARG A 36 6.81 -12.02 3.90
N LEU A 37 5.93 -11.09 3.54
CA LEU A 37 4.50 -11.18 3.79
C LEU A 37 3.73 -11.19 2.48
N ILE A 38 2.66 -11.97 2.42
CA ILE A 38 1.70 -11.96 1.32
C ILE A 38 0.33 -11.63 1.94
N LEU A 39 -0.29 -10.54 1.50
CA LEU A 39 -1.64 -10.17 1.92
C LEU A 39 -2.63 -10.69 0.88
N ILE A 40 -3.40 -11.71 1.25
CA ILE A 40 -4.43 -12.31 0.40
C ILE A 40 -5.81 -11.88 0.91
N GLY A 41 -6.71 -11.51 0.00
CA GLY A 41 -8.08 -11.15 0.34
C GLY A 41 -8.84 -10.55 -0.85
N PRO A 42 -10.18 -10.55 -0.80
CA PRO A 42 -11.03 -10.06 -1.89
C PRO A 42 -10.84 -8.56 -2.16
N PRO A 43 -11.27 -8.02 -3.32
CA PRO A 43 -11.27 -6.58 -3.56
C PRO A 43 -12.04 -5.84 -2.44
N GLY A 44 -11.53 -4.68 -2.01
CA GLY A 44 -12.14 -3.91 -0.92
C GLY A 44 -11.81 -4.37 0.51
N SER A 45 -11.14 -5.51 0.71
CA SER A 45 -10.83 -6.05 2.06
C SER A 45 -9.78 -5.25 2.87
N GLY A 46 -9.37 -4.07 2.43
CA GLY A 46 -8.41 -3.22 3.16
C GLY A 46 -6.93 -3.57 3.01
N LYS A 47 -6.54 -4.45 2.05
CA LYS A 47 -5.13 -4.83 1.81
C LYS A 47 -4.19 -3.63 1.65
N GLY A 48 -4.56 -2.65 0.83
CA GLY A 48 -3.73 -1.46 0.57
C GLY A 48 -3.56 -0.58 1.82
N THR A 49 -4.59 -0.48 2.65
CA THR A 49 -4.56 0.24 3.92
C THR A 49 -3.58 -0.43 4.89
N GLN A 50 -3.71 -1.75 5.07
CA GLN A 50 -2.83 -2.49 5.97
C GLN A 50 -1.41 -2.58 5.43
N SER A 51 -1.22 -2.73 4.12
CA SER A 51 0.11 -2.82 3.50
C SER A 51 0.91 -1.53 3.64
N SER A 52 0.24 -0.37 3.51
CA SER A 52 0.87 0.94 3.72
C SER A 52 1.36 1.09 5.16
N MET A 53 0.53 0.69 6.13
CA MET A 53 0.90 0.71 7.54
C MET A 53 2.05 -0.27 7.85
N ILE A 54 2.00 -1.50 7.35
CA ILE A 54 3.06 -2.50 7.53
C ILE A 54 4.37 -2.03 6.90
N LYS A 55 4.31 -1.43 5.70
CA LYS A 55 5.47 -0.87 4.99
C LYS A 55 6.18 0.16 5.86
N ASP A 56 5.46 1.12 6.45
CA ASP A 56 6.06 2.17 7.26
C ASP A 56 6.49 1.67 8.64
N GLU A 57 5.71 0.76 9.24
CA GLU A 57 5.98 0.21 10.56
C GLU A 57 7.10 -0.83 10.55
N TYR A 58 7.29 -1.62 9.52
CA TYR A 58 8.35 -2.64 9.44
C TYR A 58 9.45 -2.28 8.45
N CYS A 59 9.35 -1.11 7.80
CA CYS A 59 10.30 -0.63 6.81
C CYS A 59 10.51 -1.61 5.65
N LEU A 60 9.42 -2.30 5.25
CA LEU A 60 9.44 -3.32 4.21
C LEU A 60 9.18 -2.70 2.84
N CYS A 61 9.62 -3.39 1.79
CA CYS A 61 9.23 -3.05 0.43
C CYS A 61 7.77 -3.43 0.18
N HIS A 62 6.99 -2.52 -0.40
CA HIS A 62 5.61 -2.78 -0.80
C HIS A 62 5.56 -3.07 -2.30
N LEU A 63 5.23 -4.30 -2.66
CA LEU A 63 5.05 -4.72 -4.04
C LEU A 63 3.56 -4.98 -4.32
N ALA A 64 2.93 -4.08 -5.07
CA ALA A 64 1.52 -4.19 -5.45
C ALA A 64 1.38 -4.36 -6.96
N THR A 65 1.01 -5.56 -7.39
CA THR A 65 0.80 -5.89 -8.81
C THR A 65 -0.26 -5.02 -9.47
N GLY A 66 -1.32 -4.67 -8.73
CA GLY A 66 -2.35 -3.75 -9.22
C GLY A 66 -1.80 -2.36 -9.56
N ASP A 67 -0.91 -1.81 -8.72
CA ASP A 67 -0.31 -0.49 -8.97
C ASP A 67 0.61 -0.54 -10.19
N MET A 68 1.41 -1.61 -10.31
CA MET A 68 2.29 -1.82 -11.47
C MET A 68 1.49 -1.98 -12.78
N LEU A 69 0.38 -2.72 -12.75
CA LEU A 69 -0.49 -2.91 -13.92
C LEU A 69 -1.24 -1.62 -14.29
N ARG A 70 -1.70 -0.84 -13.32
CA ARG A 70 -2.31 0.48 -13.57
C ARG A 70 -1.31 1.45 -14.17
N ALA A 71 -0.10 1.51 -13.62
CA ALA A 71 0.99 2.31 -14.17
C ALA A 71 1.31 1.90 -15.62
N ALA A 72 1.27 0.59 -15.92
CA ALA A 72 1.49 0.07 -17.27
C ALA A 72 0.32 0.36 -18.23
N LYS A 73 -0.93 0.39 -17.74
CA LYS A 73 -2.14 0.75 -18.52
C LYS A 73 -2.23 2.25 -18.79
N ALA A 74 -1.67 3.07 -17.90
CA ALA A 74 -1.71 4.53 -17.97
C ALA A 74 -0.88 5.16 -19.11
N THR A 75 -0.33 4.36 -20.03
CA THR A 75 0.08 4.81 -21.39
C THR A 75 -1.06 5.51 -22.15
N LEU A 76 -2.32 5.37 -21.71
CA LEU A 76 -3.50 6.02 -22.29
C LEU A 76 -3.97 7.29 -21.56
N GLY A 77 -3.34 7.73 -20.46
CA GLY A 77 -3.77 8.91 -19.70
C GLY A 77 -2.69 9.53 -18.83
N ILE A 78 -2.07 10.61 -19.33
CA ILE A 78 -0.97 11.33 -18.64
C ILE A 78 -1.40 11.82 -17.23
N LYS A 79 -2.66 12.24 -17.07
CA LYS A 79 -3.18 12.81 -15.80
C LYS A 79 -3.35 11.79 -14.67
N GLU A 80 -3.79 10.57 -14.96
CA GLU A 80 -4.00 9.53 -13.93
C GLU A 80 -2.68 9.01 -13.36
N ARG A 81 -1.68 8.86 -14.23
CA ARG A 81 -0.33 8.47 -13.81
C ARG A 81 0.30 9.53 -12.92
N GLU A 82 0.22 10.80 -13.32
CA GLU A 82 0.76 11.91 -12.54
C GLU A 82 0.10 12.02 -11.16
N ALA A 83 -1.22 11.88 -11.08
CA ALA A 83 -1.93 11.89 -9.79
C ALA A 83 -1.54 10.70 -8.89
N MET A 84 -1.31 9.51 -9.46
CA MET A 84 -0.89 8.33 -8.69
C MET A 84 0.55 8.46 -8.17
N ASP A 85 1.48 8.95 -9.01
CA ASP A 85 2.89 9.14 -8.66
C ASP A 85 3.05 10.27 -7.62
N LYS A 86 2.32 11.39 -7.76
CA LYS A 86 2.35 12.51 -6.80
C LYS A 86 1.60 12.21 -5.50
N GLY A 87 0.43 11.56 -5.61
CA GLY A 87 -0.40 11.14 -4.49
C GLY A 87 0.21 10.00 -3.66
N GLY A 88 1.34 9.43 -4.09
CA GLY A 88 2.03 8.35 -3.39
C GLY A 88 1.16 7.11 -3.17
N GLY A 89 0.12 6.92 -4.00
CA GLY A 89 -0.84 5.82 -3.87
C GLY A 89 -1.73 5.85 -2.63
N ARG A 90 -1.90 7.01 -1.96
CA ARG A 90 -2.77 7.14 -0.78
C ARG A 90 -4.21 6.76 -1.10
N ILE A 91 -4.85 6.07 -0.16
CA ILE A 91 -6.21 5.52 -0.30
C ILE A 91 -7.13 6.23 0.67
N TYR A 92 -8.26 6.69 0.16
CA TYR A 92 -9.33 7.33 0.91
C TYR A 92 -10.62 6.55 0.79
N HIS A 93 -11.50 6.70 1.78
CA HIS A 93 -12.85 6.18 1.75
C HIS A 93 -13.79 7.21 2.36
N THR A 94 -14.97 7.38 1.78
CA THR A 94 -15.99 8.37 2.20
C THR A 94 -16.49 8.24 3.65
N LYS A 95 -16.08 7.21 4.39
CA LYS A 95 -16.60 6.88 5.72
C LYS A 95 -15.50 6.44 6.67
N SER A 96 -14.72 5.42 6.29
CA SER A 96 -13.70 4.82 7.18
C SER A 96 -12.39 5.60 7.23
N THR A 97 -11.99 6.21 6.10
CA THR A 97 -10.77 7.01 5.99
C THR A 97 -11.03 8.24 5.11
N PRO A 98 -11.90 9.17 5.54
CA PRO A 98 -12.25 10.33 4.73
C PRO A 98 -11.08 11.32 4.65
N PRO A 99 -10.91 12.03 3.52
CA PRO A 99 -9.95 13.12 3.45
C PRO A 99 -10.41 14.28 4.34
N LYS A 100 -9.47 15.13 4.77
CA LYS A 100 -9.78 16.35 5.56
C LYS A 100 -10.65 17.33 4.77
N VAL A 101 -10.44 17.38 3.46
CA VAL A 101 -11.24 18.17 2.52
C VAL A 101 -11.81 17.22 1.47
N TYR A 102 -13.12 17.28 1.25
CA TYR A 102 -13.79 16.38 0.32
C TYR A 102 -13.17 16.47 -1.09
N GLY A 103 -12.80 15.32 -1.64
CA GLY A 103 -12.25 15.21 -2.99
C GLY A 103 -10.82 15.71 -3.16
N VAL A 104 -10.09 15.98 -2.07
CA VAL A 104 -8.72 16.54 -2.11
C VAL A 104 -7.76 15.72 -1.26
N ASP A 105 -6.56 15.46 -1.77
CA ASP A 105 -5.49 14.78 -1.03
C ASP A 105 -4.96 15.65 0.13
N ASP A 106 -4.75 15.05 1.30
CA ASP A 106 -4.37 15.79 2.51
C ASP A 106 -2.96 16.37 2.48
N ILE A 107 -2.09 15.86 1.61
CA ILE A 107 -0.67 16.22 1.52
C ILE A 107 -0.41 17.09 0.29
N THR A 108 -0.75 16.59 -0.90
CA THR A 108 -0.46 17.30 -2.17
C THR A 108 -1.47 18.38 -2.48
N ARG A 109 -2.66 18.33 -1.86
CA ARG A 109 -3.80 19.21 -2.17
C ARG A 109 -4.34 19.04 -3.61
N GLU A 110 -3.96 17.98 -4.30
CA GLU A 110 -4.48 17.67 -5.63
C GLU A 110 -5.85 16.97 -5.55
N PRO A 111 -6.69 17.04 -6.61
CA PRO A 111 -7.98 16.35 -6.65
C PRO A 111 -7.82 14.83 -6.57
N LEU A 112 -8.67 14.18 -5.78
CA LEU A 112 -8.79 12.72 -5.70
C LEU A 112 -9.51 12.18 -6.93
N ILE A 113 -9.09 11.00 -7.39
CA ILE A 113 -9.71 10.26 -8.48
C ILE A 113 -10.39 9.00 -7.95
N GLN A 114 -11.55 8.66 -8.51
CA GLN A 114 -12.12 7.32 -8.37
C GLN A 114 -11.57 6.44 -9.49
N ARG A 115 -11.22 5.19 -9.18
CA ARG A 115 -10.66 4.29 -10.18
C ARG A 115 -11.74 3.81 -11.15
N ASP A 116 -11.35 3.57 -12.40
CA ASP A 116 -12.22 3.06 -13.48
C ASP A 116 -12.85 1.69 -13.13
N ASP A 117 -12.14 0.91 -12.31
CA ASP A 117 -12.50 -0.43 -11.89
C ASP A 117 -13.30 -0.49 -10.57
N ASP A 118 -13.59 0.64 -9.94
CA ASP A 118 -14.38 0.76 -8.71
C ASP A 118 -15.88 0.93 -9.01
N THR A 119 -16.46 -0.01 -9.77
CA THR A 119 -17.90 -0.07 -10.09
C THR A 119 -18.53 -1.35 -9.55
N ALA A 120 -19.83 -1.32 -9.22
CA ALA A 120 -20.53 -2.47 -8.64
C ALA A 120 -20.46 -3.74 -9.52
N THR A 121 -20.52 -3.57 -10.84
CA THR A 121 -20.43 -4.66 -11.82
C THR A 121 -19.04 -5.30 -11.83
N VAL A 122 -17.98 -4.48 -11.84
CA VAL A 122 -16.59 -4.94 -11.81
C VAL A 122 -16.22 -5.55 -10.46
N LEU A 123 -16.74 -5.01 -9.36
CA LEU A 123 -16.53 -5.59 -8.02
C LEU A 123 -17.11 -7.00 -7.92
N LYS A 124 -18.31 -7.23 -8.47
CA LYS A 124 -18.94 -8.55 -8.48
C LYS A 124 -18.09 -9.57 -9.24
N SER A 125 -17.68 -9.26 -10.47
CA SER A 125 -16.87 -10.18 -11.28
C SER A 125 -15.50 -10.45 -10.66
N ARG A 126 -14.88 -9.46 -10.01
CA ARG A 126 -13.62 -9.63 -9.27
C ARG A 126 -13.76 -10.50 -8.04
N LEU A 127 -14.88 -10.38 -7.32
CA LEU A 127 -15.16 -11.22 -6.16
C LEU A 127 -15.37 -12.68 -6.58
N GLU A 128 -16.13 -12.92 -7.65
CA GLU A 128 -16.30 -14.26 -8.24
C GLU A 128 -14.96 -14.86 -8.70
N ALA A 129 -14.12 -14.06 -9.37
CA ALA A 129 -12.78 -14.49 -9.78
C ALA A 129 -11.87 -14.81 -8.59
N PHE A 130 -11.95 -14.03 -7.50
CA PHE A 130 -11.20 -14.29 -6.27
C PHE A 130 -11.53 -15.66 -5.69
N HIS A 131 -12.81 -15.98 -5.51
CA HIS A 131 -13.24 -17.30 -5.01
C HIS A 131 -12.82 -18.44 -5.95
N ARG A 132 -12.95 -18.23 -7.26
CA ARG A 132 -12.59 -19.27 -8.24
C ARG A 132 -11.09 -19.56 -8.31
N GLN A 133 -10.24 -18.53 -8.22
CA GLN A 133 -8.82 -18.66 -8.57
C GLN A 133 -7.87 -18.48 -7.39
N THR A 134 -8.23 -17.64 -6.41
CA THR A 134 -7.32 -17.25 -5.32
C THR A 134 -7.55 -18.08 -4.05
N GLU A 135 -8.76 -18.61 -3.85
CA GLU A 135 -9.09 -19.40 -2.67
C GLU A 135 -8.23 -20.68 -2.54
N SER A 136 -7.97 -21.37 -3.65
CA SER A 136 -7.07 -22.54 -3.68
C SER A 136 -5.62 -22.21 -3.31
N VAL A 137 -5.17 -20.96 -3.53
CA VAL A 137 -3.85 -20.49 -3.10
C VAL A 137 -3.79 -20.33 -1.58
N ILE A 138 -4.90 -19.90 -0.95
CA ILE A 138 -5.00 -19.83 0.50
C ILE A 138 -4.89 -21.25 1.08
N ASP A 139 -5.63 -22.22 0.53
CA ASP A 139 -5.55 -23.62 0.95
C ASP A 139 -4.13 -24.19 0.84
N TYR A 140 -3.41 -23.85 -0.23
CA TYR A 140 -2.03 -24.26 -0.43
C TYR A 140 -1.12 -23.75 0.70
N TYR A 141 -1.21 -22.47 1.07
CA TYR A 141 -0.41 -21.91 2.17
C TYR A 141 -0.91 -22.38 3.54
N ALA A 142 -2.21 -22.64 3.70
CA ALA A 142 -2.80 -23.16 4.93
C ALA A 142 -2.24 -24.55 5.25
N LYS A 143 -2.13 -25.43 4.24
CA LYS A 143 -1.48 -26.74 4.36
C LYS A 143 -0.01 -26.67 4.78
N LYS A 144 0.67 -25.55 4.50
CA LYS A 144 2.05 -25.30 4.94
C LYS A 144 2.16 -24.72 6.36
N GLY A 145 1.04 -24.40 7.01
CA GLY A 145 1.01 -23.86 8.37
C GLY A 145 1.51 -22.41 8.48
N VAL A 146 1.54 -21.65 7.37
CA VAL A 146 2.06 -20.27 7.33
C VAL A 146 0.97 -19.21 7.18
N VAL A 147 -0.31 -19.60 7.28
CA VAL A 147 -1.45 -18.69 7.12
C VAL A 147 -1.94 -18.22 8.47
N ALA A 148 -2.08 -16.90 8.59
CA ALA A 148 -2.81 -16.26 9.67
C ALA A 148 -4.10 -15.67 9.10
N ASN A 149 -5.24 -16.09 9.64
CA ASN A 149 -6.55 -15.58 9.26
C ASN A 149 -6.88 -14.33 10.07
N ILE A 150 -7.34 -13.28 9.38
CA ILE A 150 -7.67 -11.98 9.99
C ILE A 150 -9.06 -11.57 9.53
N HIS A 151 -9.90 -11.17 10.47
CA HIS A 151 -11.27 -10.72 10.22
C HIS A 151 -11.29 -9.27 9.72
N ALA A 152 -11.46 -9.09 8.40
CA ALA A 152 -11.39 -7.80 7.73
C ALA A 152 -12.70 -6.98 7.74
N ASP A 153 -13.77 -7.50 8.36
CA ASP A 153 -15.09 -6.88 8.52
C ASP A 153 -15.14 -5.88 9.69
N LYS A 154 -14.13 -5.89 10.56
CA LYS A 154 -14.00 -4.98 11.70
C LYS A 154 -13.57 -3.58 11.27
N LEU A 155 -13.60 -2.63 12.22
CA LEU A 155 -13.08 -1.29 11.99
C LEU A 155 -11.59 -1.34 11.63
N PRO A 156 -11.08 -0.42 10.78
CA PRO A 156 -9.68 -0.44 10.35
C PRO A 156 -8.67 -0.50 11.50
N LYS A 157 -8.95 0.19 12.61
CA LYS A 157 -8.09 0.20 13.81
C LYS A 157 -7.97 -1.18 14.44
N ASP A 158 -9.08 -1.92 14.51
CA ASP A 158 -9.12 -3.24 15.13
C ASP A 158 -8.43 -4.27 14.24
N VAL A 159 -8.67 -4.21 12.92
CA VAL A 159 -7.95 -5.04 11.94
C VAL A 159 -6.45 -4.78 12.03
N SER A 160 -6.04 -3.52 12.13
CA SER A 160 -4.63 -3.14 12.27
C SER A 160 -4.00 -3.66 13.57
N ALA A 161 -4.74 -3.67 14.68
CA ALA A 161 -4.26 -4.25 15.93
C ALA A 161 -4.07 -5.78 15.82
N GLU A 162 -5.01 -6.46 15.16
CA GLU A 162 -4.93 -7.91 14.91
C GLU A 162 -3.74 -8.27 14.01
N VAL A 163 -3.52 -7.51 12.93
CA VAL A 163 -2.33 -7.64 12.06
C VAL A 163 -1.04 -7.49 12.86
N LYS A 164 -0.93 -6.45 13.70
CA LYS A 164 0.28 -6.22 14.51
C LYS A 164 0.55 -7.38 15.45
N LYS A 165 -0.49 -7.92 16.09
CA LYS A 165 -0.37 -9.08 16.98
C LYS A 165 0.18 -10.31 16.25
N VAL A 166 -0.33 -10.58 15.05
CA VAL A 166 0.17 -11.68 14.19
C VAL A 166 1.63 -11.44 13.80
N LEU A 167 2.00 -10.21 13.44
CA LEU A 167 3.36 -9.90 13.01
C LEU A 167 4.38 -9.82 14.16
N SER A 168 3.94 -9.62 15.39
CA SER A 168 4.79 -9.65 16.59
C SER A 168 4.98 -11.06 17.18
N SER A 169 4.20 -12.04 16.71
CA SER A 169 4.32 -13.45 17.07
C SER A 169 5.51 -14.08 16.33
#